data_AF-A0A7V3JMS2-F1
#
_entry.id   AF-A0A7V3JMS2-F1
#
_cell.length_a   1.000
_cell.length_b   1.000
_cell.length_c   1.000
_cell.angle_alpha   90.00
_cell.angle_beta   90.00
_cell.angle_gamma   90.00
#
_symmetry.space_group_name_H-M   'P 1'
#
loop_
_entity.id
_entity.type
_entity.pdbx_description
1 polymer ?
#
loop_
_entity_poly.entity_id
_entity_poly.type
_entity_poly.pdbx_seq_one_letter_code
_entity_poly.pdbx_strand_id
1 'polypeptide(L)' 'MTENLEDTIRQNAQGPAKVAGDAGSVEQHPLSEQIEADRYLAGKEAAGKTRRGLRFNKLVPPGVN' A
#
# COMPACT_ATOMS: atom_id res chain seq x y z
N MET A 1 -0.67 5.82 9.54
CA MET A 1 -1.73 5.52 8.55
C MET A 1 -1.52 4.17 7.87
N THR A 2 -0.29 3.70 7.62
CA THR A 2 0.01 2.42 6.93
C THR A 2 -0.44 1.17 7.67
N GLU A 3 -0.43 1.17 9.02
CA GLU A 3 -0.87 0.02 9.85
C GLU A 3 -2.32 -0.41 9.54
N ASN A 4 -3.17 0.52 9.11
CA ASN A 4 -4.58 0.25 8.86
C ASN A 4 -4.83 -0.58 7.58
N LEU A 5 -3.96 -0.45 6.57
CA LEU A 5 -4.15 -1.10 5.28
C LEU A 5 -3.75 -2.58 5.32
N GLU A 6 -2.63 -2.92 5.98
CA GLU A 6 -2.20 -4.30 6.14
C GLU A 6 -3.25 -5.13 6.91
N ASP A 7 -3.82 -4.53 7.96
CA ASP A 7 -4.89 -5.16 8.73
C ASP A 7 -6.18 -5.32 7.91
N THR A 8 -6.51 -4.33 7.08
CA THR A 8 -7.66 -4.40 6.15
C THR A 8 -7.48 -5.51 5.11
N ILE A 9 -6.29 -5.63 4.51
CA ILE A 9 -5.99 -6.71 3.54
C ILE A 9 -6.07 -8.07 4.24
N ARG A 10 -5.50 -8.19 5.44
CA ARG A 10 -5.53 -9.44 6.22
C ARG A 10 -6.95 -9.84 6.61
N GLN A 11 -7.79 -8.88 6.98
CA GLN A 11 -9.19 -9.12 7.34
C GLN A 11 -10.03 -9.49 6.11
N ASN A 12 -9.83 -8.80 4.98
CA ASN A 12 -10.48 -9.15 3.71
C ASN A 12 -10.05 -10.54 3.22
N ALA A 13 -8.79 -10.93 3.46
CA ALA A 13 -8.28 -12.24 3.05
C ALA A 13 -8.88 -13.43 3.81
N GLN A 14 -9.45 -13.18 4.99
CA GLN A 14 -10.15 -14.20 5.78
C GLN A 14 -11.62 -14.36 5.37
N GLY A 15 -12.17 -13.41 4.61
CA GLY A 15 -13.55 -13.42 4.17
C GLY A 15 -13.78 -14.30 2.93
N PRO A 16 -15.02 -14.77 2.70
CA PRO A 16 -15.38 -15.48 1.48
C PRO A 16 -15.36 -14.55 0.26
N ALA A 17 -14.67 -14.97 -0.81
CA ALA A 17 -14.55 -14.20 -2.06
C ALA A 17 -15.91 -13.93 -2.74
N LYS A 18 -16.92 -14.76 -2.47
CA LYS A 18 -18.28 -14.61 -2.97
C LYS A 18 -19.26 -15.15 -1.95
N VAL A 19 -20.30 -14.37 -1.67
CA VAL A 19 -21.45 -14.79 -0.85
C VAL A 19 -22.69 -14.71 -1.72
N ALA A 20 -23.38 -15.83 -1.90
CA ALA A 20 -24.67 -15.88 -2.57
C ALA A 20 -25.73 -16.37 -1.59
N GLY A 21 -26.81 -15.60 -1.42
CA GLY A 21 -27.96 -15.96 -0.59
C GLY A 21 -29.27 -15.51 -1.25
N ASP A 22 -30.40 -15.79 -0.59
CA ASP A 22 -31.75 -15.55 -1.14
C ASP A 22 -32.04 -14.08 -1.53
N ALA A 23 -31.26 -13.12 -1.03
CA ALA A 23 -31.40 -11.70 -1.33
C ALA A 23 -30.46 -11.18 -2.45
N GLY A 24 -29.59 -12.03 -3.00
CA GLY A 24 -28.62 -11.68 -4.07
C GLY A 24 -27.21 -12.22 -3.85
N SER A 25 -26.34 -12.05 -4.85
CA SER A 25 -24.92 -12.40 -4.75
C SER A 25 -24.06 -11.15 -4.58
N VAL A 26 -23.16 -11.17 -3.60
CA VAL A 26 -22.12 -10.17 -3.41
C VAL A 26 -20.78 -10.83 -3.73
N GLU A 27 -20.01 -10.22 -4.63
CA GLU A 27 -18.69 -10.70 -5.02
C GLU A 27 -17.65 -9.69 -4.51
N GLN A 28 -16.67 -10.18 -3.77
CA GLN A 28 -15.60 -9.36 -3.22
C GLN A 28 -14.47 -9.29 -4.27
N HIS A 29 -13.88 -8.11 -4.49
CA HIS A 29 -12.77 -7.99 -5.43
C HIS A 29 -11.61 -8.92 -5.03
N PRO A 30 -10.99 -9.65 -5.98
CA PRO A 30 -9.85 -10.51 -5.70
C PRO A 30 -8.75 -9.78 -4.94
N LEU A 31 -8.20 -10.43 -3.91
CA LEU A 31 -7.11 -9.87 -3.10
C LEU A 31 -5.88 -9.49 -3.94
N SER A 32 -5.62 -10.23 -5.03
CA SER A 32 -4.55 -9.92 -5.98
C SER A 32 -4.73 -8.55 -6.62
N GLU A 33 -5.96 -8.19 -7.00
CA GLU A 33 -6.28 -6.88 -7.58
C GLU A 33 -6.12 -5.77 -6.54
N GLN A 34 -6.51 -6.03 -5.29
CA GLN A 34 -6.33 -5.08 -4.19
C GLN A 34 -4.84 -4.79 -3.91
N ILE A 35 -4.01 -5.83 -3.90
CA ILE A 35 -2.56 -5.72 -3.70
C ILE A 35 -1.89 -4.98 -4.87
N GLU A 36 -2.30 -5.27 -6.11
CA GLU A 36 -1.77 -4.59 -7.29
C GLU A 36 -2.14 -3.10 -7.32
N ALA A 37 -3.39 -2.78 -6.97
CA ALA A 37 -3.85 -1.39 -6.86
C ALA A 37 -3.06 -0.61 -5.79
N ASP A 38 -2.81 -1.22 -4.63
CA ASP A 38 -1.98 -0.60 -3.57
C ASP A 38 -0.55 -0.36 -4.06
N ARG A 39 0.09 -1.37 -4.65
CA ARG A 39 1.45 -1.24 -5.20
C ARG A 39 1.55 -0.10 -6.21
N TYR A 40 0.55 0.04 -7.06
CA TYR A 40 0.47 1.12 -8.03
C TYR A 40 0.33 2.49 -7.36
N LEU A 41 -0.57 2.63 -6.38
CA LEU A 41 -0.76 3.88 -5.63
C LEU A 41 0.50 4.28 -4.85
N ALA A 42 1.13 3.34 -4.15
CA ALA A 42 2.38 3.55 -3.43
C ALA A 42 3.52 3.97 -4.38
N GLY A 43 3.61 3.33 -5.56
CA GLY A 43 4.57 3.71 -6.59
C GLY A 43 4.34 5.13 -7.13
N LYS A 44 3.08 5.48 -7.39
CA LYS A 44 2.69 6.83 -7.84
C LYS A 44 2.99 7.90 -6.80
N GLU A 45 2.69 7.64 -5.52
CA GLU A 45 3.02 8.53 -4.42
C GLU A 45 4.54 8.73 -4.29
N ALA A 46 5.31 7.63 -4.34
CA ALA A 46 6.76 7.69 -4.27
C ALA A 46 7.38 8.50 -5.42
N ALA A 47 6.86 8.32 -6.64
CA ALA A 47 7.30 9.07 -7.82
C ALA A 47 6.99 10.57 -7.74
N GLY A 48 5.89 10.94 -7.07
CA GLY A 48 5.48 12.33 -6.84
C GLY A 48 6.30 13.08 -5.79
N LYS A 49 7.07 12.38 -4.93
CA LYS A 49 7.88 13.02 -3.88
C LYS A 49 9.04 13.82 -4.49
N THR A 50 9.29 15.02 -3.98
CA THR A 50 10.33 15.96 -4.48
C THR A 50 11.70 15.32 -4.67
N ARG A 51 12.10 14.42 -3.77
CA ARG A 51 13.40 13.72 -3.85
C ARG A 51 13.28 12.27 -4.32
N ARG A 52 12.08 11.78 -4.65
CA ARG A 52 11.80 10.42 -5.15
C ARG A 52 12.53 9.31 -4.35
N GLY A 53 12.60 9.47 -3.03
CA GLY A 53 13.29 8.52 -2.14
C GLY A 53 14.79 8.74 -1.96
N LEU A 54 15.43 9.67 -2.67
CA LEU A 54 16.85 10.00 -2.51
C LEU A 54 17.07 10.91 -1.29
N ARG A 55 18.09 10.58 -0.48
CA ARG A 55 18.57 11.43 0.61
C ARG A 55 19.99 11.90 0.32
N PHE A 56 20.18 13.21 0.35
CA PHE A 56 21.49 13.85 0.20
C PHE A 56 21.95 14.30 1.59
N ASN A 57 23.04 13.71 2.08
CA ASN A 57 23.69 14.10 3.33
C ASN A 57 25.06 14.68 3.00
N LYS A 58 25.43 15.78 3.66
CA LYS A 58 26.79 16.34 3.60
C LYS A 58 27.60 15.77 4.75
N LEU A 59 28.62 14.97 4.45
CA LEU A 59 29.59 14.53 5.45
C LEU A 59 30.63 15.65 5.63
N VAL A 60 30.68 16.27 6.82
CA VAL A 60 31.71 17.27 7.14
C VAL A 60 32.70 16.60 8.10
N PRO A 61 33.98 16.46 7.72
CA PRO A 61 34.99 15.93 8.61
C PRO A 61 35.26 16.90 9.77
N PRO A 62 35.56 16.39 10.98
CA PRO A 62 35.94 17.24 12.10
C PRO A 62 37.26 17.95 11.77
N GLY A 63 37.27 19.29 11.87
CA GLY A 63 38.49 20.10 11.70
C GLY A 63 38.48 21.15 10.58
N VAL A 64 37.38 21.29 9.83
CA VAL A 64 37.25 22.36 8.82
C VAL A 64 36.31 23.44 9.35
N ASN A 65 36.88 24.52 9.90
CA ASN A 65 36.24 25.81 10.15
C ASN A 65 37.11 26.89 9.49
#